data_AF-A0A1V8NRM6-F1
#
_entry.id   AF-A0A1V8NRM6-F1
#
_cell.length_a   1.000
_cell.length_b   1.000
_cell.length_c   1.000
_cell.angle_alpha   90.00
_cell.angle_beta   90.00
_cell.angle_gamma   90.00
#
_symmetry.space_group_name_H-M   'P 1'
#
loop_
_entity.id
_entity.type
_entity.pdbx_description
1 polymer ?
#
loop_
_entity_poly.entity_id
_entity_poly.type
_entity_poly.pdbx_seq_one_letter_code
_entity_poly.pdbx_strand_id
1 'polypeptide(L)'
;MTDFSLSIIDSSTFPVVCIHGADLVPGDGANIIEDFERLIRHAEPFVLVIENGGSSRRQQEEGKARMLWLKENKTRMATVCKGIVFVTQDSQRLPQVEKQAAGLQSLLGIPFLARGSLSEAQSVGLSLLESAAPE
;
A
#
# COMPACT_ATOMS: atom_id res chain seq x y z
N MET A 1 -12.32 1.00 -18.07
CA MET A 1 -11.77 2.21 -17.45
C MET A 1 -12.48 2.35 -16.13
N THR A 2 -11.74 2.14 -15.05
CA THR A 2 -12.26 2.19 -13.69
C THR A 2 -12.49 3.66 -13.33
N ASP A 3 -13.75 4.10 -13.36
CA ASP A 3 -14.13 5.50 -13.19
C ASP A 3 -14.23 5.85 -11.71
N PHE A 4 -13.09 5.85 -11.02
CA PHE A 4 -12.94 6.44 -9.70
C PHE A 4 -11.66 7.28 -9.69
N SER A 5 -11.81 8.57 -9.40
CA SER A 5 -10.67 9.48 -9.29
C SER A 5 -10.07 9.36 -7.89
N LEU A 6 -8.77 9.13 -7.81
CA LEU A 6 -7.98 9.17 -6.59
C LEU A 6 -7.08 10.42 -6.60
N SER A 7 -6.78 10.92 -5.41
CA SER A 7 -6.08 12.20 -5.22
C SER A 7 -4.57 12.04 -5.04
N ILE A 8 -4.15 10.98 -4.36
CA ILE A 8 -2.75 10.69 -4.01
C ILE A 8 -2.32 9.32 -4.54
N ILE A 9 -3.22 8.33 -4.48
CA ILE A 9 -2.93 6.99 -4.97
C ILE A 9 -3.08 6.98 -6.50
N ASP A 10 -2.01 6.68 -7.22
CA ASP A 10 -2.05 6.49 -8.66
C ASP A 10 -2.73 5.15 -9.00
N SER A 11 -3.83 5.20 -9.73
CA SER A 11 -4.60 4.05 -10.21
C SER A 11 -4.45 3.80 -11.72
N SER A 12 -3.51 4.46 -12.40
CA SER A 12 -3.28 4.33 -13.84
C SER A 12 -2.97 2.89 -14.30
N THR A 13 -2.38 2.08 -13.41
CA THR A 13 -2.03 0.67 -13.64
C THR A 13 -2.88 -0.31 -12.84
N PHE A 14 -4.10 0.07 -12.46
CA PHE A 14 -5.04 -0.80 -11.76
C PHE A 14 -5.11 -2.19 -12.41
N PRO A 15 -5.05 -3.31 -11.65
CA PRO A 15 -5.27 -3.44 -10.20
C PRO A 15 -4.04 -3.25 -9.30
N VAL A 16 -2.90 -2.84 -9.86
CA VAL A 16 -1.74 -2.43 -9.06
C VAL A 16 -1.73 -0.91 -8.96
N VAL A 17 -1.99 -0.39 -7.77
CA VAL A 17 -2.02 1.05 -7.50
C VAL A 17 -0.76 1.49 -6.77
N CYS A 18 -0.34 2.74 -6.93
CA CYS A 18 0.95 3.22 -6.43
C CYS A 18 0.81 4.47 -5.55
N ILE A 19 1.66 4.56 -4.52
CA ILE A 19 1.98 5.82 -3.83
C ILE A 19 3.46 6.12 -4.06
N HIS A 20 3.73 7.24 -4.69
CA HIS A 20 5.09 7.78 -4.84
C HIS A 20 5.46 8.52 -3.56
N GLY A 21 6.11 7.84 -2.61
CA GLY A 21 6.39 8.38 -1.28
C GLY A 21 7.29 9.62 -1.25
N ALA A 22 8.01 9.89 -2.35
CA ALA A 22 8.82 11.09 -2.53
C ALA A 22 7.98 12.36 -2.82
N ASP A 23 6.78 12.18 -3.39
CA ASP A 23 5.89 13.28 -3.80
C ASP A 23 4.90 13.68 -2.70
N LEU A 24 4.84 12.90 -1.62
CA LEU A 24 3.94 13.16 -0.50
C LEU A 24 4.32 14.46 0.24
N VAL A 25 3.33 15.34 0.39
CA VAL A 25 3.42 16.60 1.12
C VAL A 25 2.62 16.55 2.42
N PRO A 26 2.91 17.45 3.39
CA PRO A 26 2.14 17.52 4.63
C PRO A 26 0.64 17.72 4.37
N GLY A 27 -0.19 16.89 4.99
CA GLY A 27 -1.64 16.86 4.82
C GLY A 27 -2.16 15.68 4.00
N ASP A 28 -1.30 15.04 3.20
CA ASP A 28 -1.71 13.94 2.30
C ASP A 28 -2.19 12.69 3.05
N GLY A 29 -1.84 12.55 4.33
CA GLY A 29 -2.33 11.46 5.17
C GLY A 29 -3.86 11.31 5.17
N ALA A 30 -4.61 12.43 5.17
CA ALA A 30 -6.07 12.40 5.12
C ALA A 30 -6.58 12.02 3.72
N ASN A 31 -5.96 12.55 2.67
CA ASN A 31 -6.32 12.27 1.28
C ASN A 31 -6.08 10.79 0.92
N ILE A 32 -5.00 10.18 1.43
CA ILE A 32 -4.75 8.74 1.28
C ILE A 32 -5.84 7.89 1.94
N ILE A 33 -6.33 8.30 3.12
CA ILE A 33 -7.44 7.61 3.78
C ILE A 33 -8.72 7.74 2.94
N GLU A 34 -8.98 8.91 2.36
CA GLU A 34 -10.13 9.10 1.48
C GLU A 34 -10.02 8.24 0.21
N ASP A 35 -8.83 8.17 -0.40
CA ASP A 35 -8.57 7.31 -1.55
C ASP A 35 -8.79 5.82 -1.20
N PHE A 36 -8.36 5.38 -0.02
CA PHE A 36 -8.66 4.03 0.47
C PHE A 36 -10.17 3.79 0.64
N GLU A 37 -10.92 4.75 1.17
CA GLU A 37 -12.37 4.65 1.27
C GLU A 37 -13.04 4.58 -0.12
N ARG A 38 -12.48 5.25 -1.13
CA ARG A 38 -12.94 5.15 -2.53
C ARG A 38 -12.63 3.77 -3.12
N LEU A 39 -11.41 3.25 -2.93
CA LEU A 39 -11.02 1.90 -3.35
C LEU A 39 -11.88 0.81 -2.70
N ILE A 40 -12.16 0.92 -1.39
CA ILE A 40 -13.06 0.00 -0.68
C ILE A 40 -14.48 0.06 -1.25
N ARG A 41 -15.00 1.26 -1.53
CA ARG A 41 -16.33 1.42 -2.16
C ARG A 41 -16.39 0.88 -3.59
N HIS A 42 -15.30 0.99 -4.32
CA HIS A 42 -15.19 0.45 -5.67
C HIS A 42 -15.24 -1.09 -5.69
N ALA A 43 -14.83 -1.74 -4.59
CA ALA A 43 -15.03 -3.17 -4.33
C ALA A 43 -14.31 -4.15 -5.28
N GLU A 44 -13.33 -3.67 -6.05
CA GLU A 44 -12.46 -4.53 -6.86
C GLU A 44 -11.13 -4.84 -6.14
N PRO A 45 -10.61 -6.08 -6.24
CA PRO A 45 -9.33 -6.44 -5.67
C PRO A 45 -8.17 -5.62 -6.22
N PHE A 46 -7.27 -5.17 -5.35
CA PHE A 46 -6.07 -4.42 -5.74
C PHE A 46 -4.86 -4.75 -4.86
N VAL A 47 -3.67 -4.37 -5.33
CA VAL A 47 -2.44 -4.34 -4.53
C VAL A 47 -1.89 -2.92 -4.52
N LEU A 48 -1.45 -2.48 -3.34
CA LEU A 48 -0.80 -1.18 -3.18
C LEU A 48 0.71 -1.31 -3.21
N VAL A 49 1.36 -0.56 -4.08
CA VAL A 49 2.82 -0.36 -4.08
C VAL A 49 3.14 0.98 -3.44
N ILE A 50 4.14 1.02 -2.56
CA ILE A 50 4.62 2.25 -1.94
C ILE A 50 6.09 2.41 -2.28
N GLU A 51 6.40 3.36 -3.16
CA GLU A 51 7.76 3.70 -3.51
C GLU A 51 8.38 4.64 -2.49
N ASN A 52 9.67 4.46 -2.19
CA ASN A 52 10.42 5.33 -1.30
C ASN A 52 9.76 5.52 0.09
N GLY A 53 9.01 4.52 0.55
CA GLY A 53 8.37 4.54 1.86
C GLY A 53 9.40 4.48 2.98
N GLY A 54 9.36 5.43 3.92
CA GLY A 54 9.98 5.26 5.25
C GLY A 54 11.20 6.13 5.57
N SER A 55 11.22 7.41 5.18
CA SER A 55 12.43 8.23 5.40
C SER A 55 12.24 9.64 5.96
N SER A 56 11.03 10.07 6.36
CA SER A 56 10.89 11.36 7.04
C SER A 56 10.24 11.25 8.43
N ARG A 57 10.76 12.03 9.39
CA ARG A 57 10.19 12.16 10.74
C ARG A 57 8.71 12.61 10.71
N ARG A 58 8.30 13.35 9.67
CA ARG A 58 6.90 13.80 9.48
C ARG A 58 5.99 12.74 8.86
N GLN A 59 6.52 11.85 8.00
CA GLN A 59 5.80 10.62 7.59
C GLN A 59 5.43 9.74 8.81
N GLN A 60 6.06 9.90 9.98
CA GLN A 60 5.70 9.17 11.19
C GLN A 60 4.39 9.66 11.85
N GLU A 61 4.09 10.96 11.85
CA GLU A 61 2.86 11.49 12.48
C GLU A 61 1.62 11.21 11.64
N GLU A 62 1.69 11.46 10.34
CA GLU A 62 0.65 11.04 9.39
C GLU A 62 0.58 9.51 9.28
N GLY A 63 1.72 8.85 9.48
CA GLY A 63 1.80 7.41 9.67
C GLY A 63 0.94 6.93 10.84
N LYS A 64 0.84 7.69 11.95
CA LYS A 64 0.00 7.31 13.10
C LYS A 64 -1.49 7.35 12.77
N ALA A 65 -1.97 8.42 12.13
CA ALA A 65 -3.38 8.54 11.76
C ALA A 65 -3.79 7.45 10.74
N ARG A 66 -2.98 7.23 9.70
CA ARG A 66 -3.18 6.12 8.74
C ARG A 66 -3.12 4.76 9.41
N MET A 67 -2.17 4.55 10.32
CA MET A 67 -2.04 3.28 11.05
C MET A 67 -3.24 3.02 11.95
N LEU A 68 -3.75 4.05 12.63
CA LEU A 68 -4.95 3.94 13.46
C LEU A 68 -6.16 3.56 12.60
N TRP A 69 -6.39 4.30 11.50
CA TRP A 69 -7.46 4.00 10.57
C TRP A 69 -7.33 2.59 9.98
N LEU A 70 -6.12 2.17 9.58
CA LEU A 70 -5.87 0.80 9.07
C LEU A 70 -6.19 -0.26 10.11
N LYS A 71 -5.85 -0.06 11.39
CA LYS A 71 -6.19 -1.00 12.45
C LYS A 71 -7.70 -1.16 12.64
N GLU A 72 -8.43 -0.05 12.59
CA GLU A 72 -9.90 -0.03 12.74
C GLU A 72 -10.60 -0.60 11.50
N ASN A 73 -10.01 -0.44 10.31
CA ASN A 73 -10.62 -0.79 9.03
C ASN A 73 -10.00 -2.03 8.37
N LYS A 74 -9.06 -2.72 9.02
CA LYS A 74 -8.28 -3.83 8.43
C LYS A 74 -9.15 -4.91 7.78
N THR A 75 -10.32 -5.19 8.37
CA THR A 75 -11.23 -6.22 7.84
C THR A 75 -11.85 -5.77 6.51
N ARG A 76 -12.36 -4.52 6.45
CA ARG A 76 -12.89 -3.92 5.22
C ARG A 76 -11.78 -3.83 4.16
N MET A 77 -10.61 -3.37 4.55
CA MET A 77 -9.45 -3.27 3.67
C MET A 77 -9.06 -4.63 3.09
N ALA A 78 -8.97 -5.69 3.90
CA ALA A 78 -8.59 -7.04 3.45
C ALA A 78 -9.58 -7.66 2.43
N THR A 79 -10.83 -7.18 2.38
CA THR A 79 -11.78 -7.65 1.36
C THR A 79 -11.34 -7.29 -0.06
N VAL A 80 -10.65 -6.15 -0.24
CA VAL A 80 -10.24 -5.60 -1.54
C VAL A 80 -8.72 -5.53 -1.70
N CYS A 81 -7.98 -5.10 -0.69
CA CYS A 81 -6.52 -5.00 -0.74
C CYS A 81 -5.89 -6.37 -0.47
N LYS A 82 -5.27 -6.95 -1.50
CA LYS A 82 -4.64 -8.29 -1.45
C LYS A 82 -3.18 -8.26 -1.05
N GLY A 83 -2.60 -7.07 -0.93
CA GLY A 83 -1.24 -6.90 -0.47
C GLY A 83 -0.76 -5.46 -0.52
N ILE A 84 0.29 -5.20 0.26
CA ILE A 84 1.02 -3.94 0.25
C ILE A 84 2.51 -4.25 0.04
N VAL A 85 3.11 -3.65 -0.99
CA VAL A 85 4.51 -3.89 -1.34
C VAL A 85 5.31 -2.59 -1.26
N PHE A 86 6.30 -2.54 -0.36
CA PHE A 86 7.25 -1.43 -0.30
C PHE A 86 8.36 -1.60 -1.32
N VAL A 87 8.75 -0.52 -2.00
CA VAL A 87 9.91 -0.50 -2.88
C VAL A 87 11.03 0.28 -2.22
N THR A 88 12.20 -0.35 -2.08
CA THR A 88 13.44 0.28 -1.64
C THR A 88 14.59 -0.17 -2.55
N GLN A 89 15.15 0.75 -3.32
CA GLN A 89 16.32 0.47 -4.16
C GLN A 89 17.61 0.36 -3.34
N ASP A 90 17.59 0.81 -2.08
CA ASP A 90 18.69 0.64 -1.14
C ASP A 90 18.71 -0.78 -0.58
N SER A 91 19.62 -1.60 -1.12
CA SER A 91 19.81 -2.99 -0.71
C SER A 91 20.28 -3.14 0.74
N GLN A 92 20.92 -2.12 1.32
CA GLN A 92 21.31 -2.14 2.73
C GLN A 92 20.09 -1.92 3.65
N ARG A 93 19.07 -1.19 3.17
CA ARG A 93 17.82 -0.96 3.91
C ARG A 93 16.78 -2.05 3.71
N LEU A 94 16.85 -2.81 2.61
CA LEU A 94 15.86 -3.84 2.28
C LEU A 94 15.56 -4.81 3.46
N PRO A 95 16.55 -5.38 4.17
CA PRO A 95 16.28 -6.28 5.30
C PRO A 95 15.51 -5.61 6.45
N GLN A 96 15.76 -4.32 6.68
CA GLN A 96 15.05 -3.55 7.69
C GLN A 96 13.59 -3.33 7.29
N VAL A 97 13.35 -2.99 6.01
CA VAL A 97 12.00 -2.77 5.47
C VAL A 97 11.21 -4.09 5.44
N GLU A 98 11.84 -5.21 5.08
CA GLU A 98 11.23 -6.54 5.15
C GLU A 98 10.79 -6.90 6.59
N LYS A 99 11.64 -6.61 7.57
CA LYS A 99 11.29 -6.83 8.98
C LYS A 99 10.11 -5.97 9.43
N GLN A 100 10.05 -4.71 8.99
CA GLN A 100 8.92 -3.82 9.27
C GLN A 100 7.64 -4.33 8.59
N ALA A 101 7.72 -4.75 7.33
CA ALA A 101 6.64 -5.33 6.57
C ALA A 101 6.05 -6.57 7.28
N ALA A 102 6.89 -7.50 7.73
CA ALA A 102 6.45 -8.67 8.50
C ALA A 102 5.71 -8.30 9.80
N GLY A 103 6.16 -7.25 10.49
CA GLY A 103 5.46 -6.72 11.67
C GLY A 103 4.08 -6.14 11.33
N LEU A 104 3.97 -5.40 10.22
CA LEU A 104 2.70 -4.84 9.75
C LEU A 104 1.72 -5.92 9.31
N GLN A 105 2.20 -6.94 8.58
CA GLN A 105 1.40 -8.10 8.21
C GLN A 105 0.83 -8.80 9.45
N SER A 106 1.65 -9.03 10.46
CA SER A 106 1.21 -9.67 11.72
C SER A 106 0.13 -8.86 12.45
N LEU A 107 0.18 -7.53 12.33
CA LEU A 107 -0.74 -6.61 12.99
C LEU A 107 -2.06 -6.42 12.23
N LEU A 108 -1.98 -6.34 10.91
CA LEU A 108 -3.09 -5.94 10.02
C LEU A 108 -3.75 -7.12 9.31
N GLY A 109 -3.07 -8.27 9.19
CA GLY A 109 -3.61 -9.48 8.57
C GLY A 109 -3.68 -9.45 7.04
N ILE A 110 -3.05 -8.45 6.40
CA ILE A 110 -2.89 -8.33 4.95
C ILE A 110 -1.43 -8.65 4.61
N PRO A 111 -1.08 -9.26 3.47
CA PRO A 111 0.31 -9.44 3.07
C PRO A 111 1.05 -8.10 2.98
N PHE A 112 2.22 -8.02 3.63
CA PHE A 112 3.16 -6.90 3.47
C PHE A 112 4.52 -7.43 3.03
N LEU A 113 5.05 -6.89 1.94
CA LEU A 113 6.33 -7.30 1.36
C LEU A 113 7.22 -6.09 1.09
N ALA A 114 8.52 -6.31 0.90
CA ALA A 114 9.45 -5.29 0.43
C ALA A 114 10.26 -5.82 -0.76
N ARG A 115 10.51 -5.00 -1.77
CA ARG A 115 11.25 -5.36 -2.99
C ARG A 115 12.26 -4.29 -3.39
N GLY A 116 13.27 -4.71 -4.16
CA GLY A 116 14.36 -3.86 -4.61
C GLY A 116 13.96 -2.90 -5.73
N SER A 117 12.87 -3.21 -6.44
CA SER A 117 12.42 -2.44 -7.60
C SER A 117 10.91 -2.43 -7.76
N LEU A 118 10.42 -1.44 -8.52
CA LEU A 118 9.01 -1.35 -8.90
C LEU A 118 8.57 -2.56 -9.74
N SER A 119 9.40 -3.02 -10.67
CA SER A 119 9.08 -4.18 -11.52
C SER A 119 8.90 -5.46 -10.70
N GLU A 120 9.75 -5.70 -9.69
CA GLU A 120 9.59 -6.83 -8.77
C GLU A 120 8.32 -6.68 -7.92
N ALA A 121 8.04 -5.47 -7.44
CA ALA A 121 6.85 -5.21 -6.64
C ALA A 121 5.55 -5.42 -7.43
N GLN A 122 5.51 -4.98 -8.69
CA GLN A 122 4.39 -5.22 -9.60
C GLN A 122 4.21 -6.71 -9.88
N SER A 123 5.28 -7.42 -10.23
CA SER A 123 5.23 -8.87 -10.50
C SER A 123 4.66 -9.64 -9.31
N VAL A 124 5.17 -9.38 -8.11
CA VAL A 124 4.68 -10.01 -6.89
C VAL A 124 3.26 -9.56 -6.54
N GLY A 125 2.91 -8.30 -6.79
CA GLY A 125 1.56 -7.79 -6.59
C GLY A 125 0.53 -8.52 -7.46
N LEU A 126 0.86 -8.79 -8.72
CA LEU A 126 0.00 -9.58 -9.61
C LEU A 126 -0.18 -11.00 -9.08
N SER A 127 0.88 -11.67 -8.64
CA SER A 127 0.76 -13.00 -8.04
C SER A 127 -0.08 -13.04 -6.77
N LEU A 128 -0.07 -11.96 -5.95
CA LEU A 128 -0.94 -11.84 -4.79
C LEU A 128 -2.42 -11.72 -5.17
N LEU A 129 -2.72 -11.04 -6.28
CA LEU A 129 -4.09 -10.94 -6.81
C LEU A 129 -4.59 -12.28 -7.32
N GLU A 130 -3.76 -13.00 -8.07
CA GLU A 130 -4.07 -14.35 -8.58
C GLU A 130 -4.32 -15.34 -7.44
N SER A 131 -3.49 -15.30 -6.40
CA SER A 131 -3.62 -16.18 -5.22
C SER A 131 -4.84 -15.87 -4.36
N ALA A 132 -5.44 -14.68 -4.52
CA ALA A 132 -6.59 -14.22 -3.76
C ALA A 132 -7.92 -14.34 -4.52
N ALA A 133 -7.89 -14.71 -5.81
CA ALA A 133 -9.08 -15.01 -6.57
C ALA A 133 -9.70 -16.34 -6.06
N PRO A 134 -11.00 -16.38 -5.74
CA PRO A 134 -11.67 -17.66 -5.53
C PRO A 134 -11.71 -18.44 -6.86
N GLU A 135 -11.51 -19.76 -6.79
CA GLU A 135 -11.75 -20.69 -7.91
C GLU A 135 -13.18 -20.58 -8.48
#